data_AF-A0A3A8PAB8-F1
#
_entry.id   AF-A0A3A8PAB8-F1
#
_cell.length_a   1.000
_cell.length_b   1.000
_cell.length_c   1.000
_cell.angle_alpha   90.00
_cell.angle_beta   90.00
_cell.angle_gamma   90.00
#
_symmetry.space_group_name_H-M   'P 1'
#
loop_
_entity.id
_entity.type
_entity.pdbx_description
1 polymer ?
#
loop_
_entity_poly.entity_id
_entity_poly.type
_entity_poly.pdbx_seq_one_letter_code
_entity_poly.pdbx_strand_id
1 'polypeptide(L)'
;MPARKLYFESIRVGDELPALAKAPVDRVQLSRYAGASGDYNPVHVDELYAKSVGMPSVYAPGMLVMGMLGQLISDWARGGQLRRYNVRFIKMVWPGDTVVCKGRVSDRHGSGGRYFVEIDLWAENQKGELVMKGGSQIQLFYSLEDENRQRSGQSPIVVEVPRESLV
;
A
#
# COMPACT_ATOMS: atom_id res chain seq x y z
N MET A 1 11.13 -19.19 -6.08
CA MET A 1 12.34 -18.33 -6.02
C MET A 1 12.01 -17.12 -5.16
N PRO A 2 12.85 -16.70 -4.19
CA PRO A 2 12.59 -15.47 -3.45
C PRO A 2 12.57 -14.29 -4.43
N ALA A 3 11.53 -13.45 -4.36
CA ALA A 3 11.43 -12.26 -5.20
C ALA A 3 12.62 -11.32 -4.93
N ARG A 4 13.27 -10.86 -6.00
CA ARG A 4 14.48 -10.02 -5.97
C ARG A 4 14.18 -8.68 -5.28
N LYS A 5 15.14 -8.16 -4.50
CA LYS A 5 15.05 -6.79 -3.94
C LYS A 5 14.96 -5.76 -5.05
N LEU A 6 14.23 -4.68 -4.78
CA LEU A 6 14.10 -3.53 -5.68
C LEU A 6 15.14 -2.47 -5.32
N TYR A 7 15.77 -1.88 -6.33
CA TYR A 7 16.74 -0.79 -6.16
C TYR A 7 16.25 0.44 -6.92
N PHE A 8 16.69 1.62 -6.47
CA PHE A 8 16.22 2.88 -7.05
C PHE A 8 16.54 2.99 -8.54
N GLU A 9 17.73 2.57 -8.98
CA GLU A 9 18.19 2.70 -10.38
C GLU A 9 17.28 2.01 -11.40
N SER A 10 16.47 1.02 -11.00
CA SER A 10 15.55 0.29 -11.88
C SER A 10 14.13 0.86 -11.93
N ILE A 11 13.80 1.86 -11.11
CA ILE A 11 12.45 2.43 -11.02
C ILE A 11 12.34 3.64 -11.93
N ARG A 12 11.20 3.83 -12.59
CA ARG A 12 10.89 5.02 -13.38
C ARG A 12 9.57 5.65 -12.92
N VAL A 13 9.46 6.96 -13.10
CA VAL A 13 8.20 7.67 -12.95
C VAL A 13 7.19 7.12 -13.96
N GLY A 14 5.97 6.84 -13.51
CA GLY A 14 4.93 6.21 -14.32
C GLY A 14 4.86 4.68 -14.22
N ASP A 15 5.86 4.01 -13.62
CA ASP A 15 5.81 2.57 -13.40
C ASP A 15 4.56 2.19 -12.58
N GLU A 16 3.82 1.21 -13.07
CA GLU A 16 2.70 0.63 -12.35
C GLU A 16 3.17 -0.53 -11.46
N LEU A 17 2.64 -0.55 -10.24
CA LEU A 17 2.84 -1.68 -9.33
C LEU A 17 2.00 -2.87 -9.82
N PRO A 18 2.49 -4.12 -9.70
CA PRO A 18 1.68 -5.30 -10.00
C PRO A 18 0.40 -5.31 -9.16
N ALA A 19 -0.76 -5.25 -9.81
CA ALA A 19 -2.04 -5.13 -9.10
C ALA A 19 -2.27 -6.32 -8.16
N LEU A 20 -2.72 -6.02 -6.94
CA LEU A 20 -3.05 -7.02 -5.93
C LEU A 20 -4.57 -7.21 -5.87
N ALA A 21 -5.06 -8.26 -6.51
CA ALA A 21 -6.46 -8.69 -6.42
C ALA A 21 -6.66 -9.57 -5.17
N LYS A 22 -7.65 -9.24 -4.36
CA LYS A 22 -8.06 -10.04 -3.21
C LYS A 22 -9.31 -10.86 -3.57
N ALA A 23 -9.45 -12.02 -2.92
CA ALA A 23 -10.72 -12.74 -2.92
C ALA A 23 -11.84 -11.83 -2.39
N PRO A 24 -13.12 -12.11 -2.73
CA PRO A 24 -14.24 -11.39 -2.15
C PRO A 24 -14.16 -11.33 -0.64
N VAL A 25 -14.41 -10.16 -0.07
CA VAL A 25 -14.45 -9.98 1.38
C VAL A 25 -15.59 -10.83 1.93
N ASP A 26 -15.33 -11.60 2.98
CA ASP A 26 -16.37 -12.38 3.66
C ASP A 26 -16.41 -12.07 5.16
N ARG A 27 -17.46 -12.55 5.84
CA ARG A 27 -17.63 -12.32 7.27
C ARG A 27 -16.57 -13.01 8.12
N VAL A 28 -15.98 -14.10 7.62
CA VAL A 28 -14.87 -14.79 8.29
C VAL A 28 -13.64 -13.90 8.31
N GLN A 29 -13.35 -13.18 7.23
CA GLN A 29 -12.28 -12.21 7.15
C GLN A 29 -12.53 -11.02 8.09
N LEU A 30 -13.77 -10.53 8.20
CA LEU A 30 -14.10 -9.47 9.17
C LEU A 30 -13.84 -9.93 10.61
N SER A 31 -14.27 -11.14 10.96
CA SER A 31 -14.03 -11.74 12.28
C SER A 31 -12.54 -11.93 12.56
N ARG A 32 -11.78 -12.45 11.58
CA ARG A 32 -10.31 -12.59 11.68
C ARG A 32 -9.63 -11.25 11.86
N TYR A 33 -10.07 -10.23 11.12
CA TYR A 33 -9.52 -8.88 11.24
C TYR A 33 -9.78 -8.30 12.63
N ALA A 34 -11.01 -8.38 13.14
CA ALA A 34 -11.35 -7.93 14.49
C ALA A 34 -10.48 -8.64 15.55
N GLY A 35 -10.26 -9.95 15.41
CA GLY A 35 -9.35 -10.71 16.25
C GLY A 35 -7.89 -10.22 16.19
N ALA A 36 -7.41 -9.86 15.01
CA ALA A 36 -6.04 -9.39 14.81
C ALA A 36 -5.81 -7.93 15.21
N SER A 37 -6.80 -7.05 15.00
CA SER A 37 -6.69 -5.61 15.24
C SER A 37 -7.20 -5.18 16.61
N GLY A 38 -8.06 -5.97 17.25
CA GLY A 38 -8.82 -5.58 18.43
C GLY A 38 -10.00 -4.64 18.11
N ASP A 39 -10.26 -4.34 16.84
CA ASP A 39 -11.41 -3.52 16.43
C ASP A 39 -12.68 -4.38 16.35
N TYR A 40 -13.42 -4.38 17.45
CA TYR A 40 -14.73 -5.02 17.58
C TYR A 40 -15.88 -4.01 17.48
N ASN A 41 -15.70 -2.89 16.76
CA ASN A 41 -16.81 -1.95 16.56
C ASN A 41 -18.04 -2.71 15.99
N PRO A 42 -19.21 -2.64 16.64
CA PRO A 42 -20.38 -3.41 16.25
C PRO A 42 -20.82 -3.25 14.80
N VAL A 43 -20.54 -2.11 14.14
CA VAL A 43 -20.84 -1.91 12.71
C VAL A 43 -20.10 -2.89 11.78
N HIS A 44 -19.03 -3.53 12.25
CA HIS A 44 -18.22 -4.50 11.49
C HIS A 44 -18.50 -5.96 11.85
N VAL A 45 -19.08 -6.22 13.03
CA VAL A 45 -19.17 -7.57 13.60
C VAL A 45 -20.58 -8.01 14.00
N ASP A 46 -21.51 -7.06 14.19
CA ASP A 46 -22.88 -7.32 14.61
C ASP A 46 -23.87 -6.84 13.53
N GLU A 47 -24.50 -7.82 12.86
CA GLU A 47 -25.49 -7.59 11.81
C GLU A 47 -26.75 -6.87 12.30
N LEU A 48 -27.21 -7.19 13.52
CA LEU A 48 -28.42 -6.59 14.07
C LEU A 48 -28.15 -5.13 14.45
N TYR A 49 -27.00 -4.89 15.08
CA TYR A 49 -26.57 -3.53 15.38
C TYR A 49 -26.40 -2.70 14.11
N ALA A 50 -25.67 -3.19 13.11
CA ALA A 50 -25.43 -2.47 11.86
C ALA A 50 -26.76 -2.08 11.18
N LYS A 51 -27.74 -2.99 11.15
CA LYS A 51 -29.09 -2.69 10.65
C LYS A 51 -29.84 -1.68 11.50
N SER A 52 -29.71 -1.76 12.83
CA SER A 52 -30.36 -0.81 13.74
C SER A 52 -29.90 0.63 13.55
N VAL A 53 -28.66 0.84 13.07
CA VAL A 53 -28.09 2.17 12.78
C VAL A 53 -28.21 2.56 11.30
N GLY A 54 -29.04 1.84 10.52
CA GLY A 54 -29.36 2.19 9.14
C GLY A 54 -28.41 1.64 8.08
N MET A 55 -27.48 0.73 8.43
CA MET A 55 -26.63 0.06 7.46
C MET A 55 -27.32 -1.19 6.89
N PRO A 56 -27.15 -1.54 5.60
CA PRO A 56 -27.72 -2.75 5.03
C PRO A 56 -27.23 -4.06 5.69
N SER A 57 -25.97 -4.09 6.14
CA SER A 57 -25.30 -5.23 6.77
C SER A 57 -24.05 -4.73 7.52
N VAL A 58 -23.25 -5.64 8.08
CA VAL A 58 -21.86 -5.34 8.46
C VAL A 58 -21.01 -5.02 7.21
N TYR A 59 -20.00 -4.17 7.37
CA TYR A 59 -19.06 -3.83 6.31
C TYR A 59 -17.62 -3.92 6.79
N ALA A 60 -16.68 -4.00 5.85
CA ALA A 60 -15.26 -4.11 6.16
C ALA A 60 -14.74 -2.88 6.89
N PRO A 61 -13.94 -3.04 7.96
CA PRO A 61 -13.17 -1.95 8.55
C PRO A 61 -12.31 -1.29 7.48
N GLY A 62 -12.30 0.05 7.41
CA GLY A 62 -11.47 0.76 6.43
C GLY A 62 -9.99 0.39 6.56
N MET A 63 -9.54 0.11 7.78
CA MET A 63 -8.18 -0.33 8.08
C MET A 63 -7.83 -1.72 7.52
N LEU A 64 -8.82 -2.59 7.26
CA LEU A 64 -8.60 -3.85 6.53
C LEU A 64 -8.15 -3.56 5.08
N VAL A 65 -8.84 -2.64 4.40
CA VAL A 65 -8.50 -2.24 3.02
C VAL A 65 -7.16 -1.49 2.99
N MET A 66 -6.90 -0.64 3.98
CA MET A 66 -5.59 0.00 4.16
C MET A 66 -4.47 -1.04 4.36
N GLY A 67 -4.74 -2.13 5.06
CA GLY A 67 -3.81 -3.26 5.19
C GLY A 67 -3.50 -3.95 3.84
N MET A 68 -4.50 -4.05 2.96
CA MET A 68 -4.32 -4.62 1.60
C MET A 68 -3.43 -3.72 0.72
N LEU A 69 -3.62 -2.39 0.77
CA LEU A 69 -2.69 -1.45 0.12
C LEU A 69 -1.29 -1.51 0.75
N GLY A 70 -1.19 -1.67 2.08
CA GLY A 70 0.08 -1.88 2.76
C GLY A 70 0.81 -3.15 2.30
N GLN A 71 0.06 -4.22 2.02
CA GLN A 71 0.58 -5.44 1.42
C GLN A 71 1.14 -5.16 0.01
N LEU A 72 0.39 -4.48 -0.85
CA LEU A 72 0.85 -4.11 -2.21
C LEU A 72 2.20 -3.38 -2.16
N ILE A 73 2.34 -2.37 -1.29
CA ILE A 73 3.59 -1.63 -1.12
C ILE A 73 4.71 -2.57 -0.66
N SER A 74 4.44 -3.41 0.33
CA SER A 74 5.43 -4.29 0.95
C SER A 74 5.93 -5.38 0.00
N ASP A 75 5.03 -5.89 -0.85
CA ASP A 75 5.36 -6.87 -1.88
C ASP A 75 6.20 -6.26 -3.02
N TRP A 76 5.94 -5.00 -3.39
CA TRP A 76 6.68 -4.28 -4.44
C TRP A 76 8.02 -3.71 -3.95
N ALA A 77 8.03 -2.98 -2.83
CA ALA A 77 9.19 -2.27 -2.30
C ALA A 77 10.12 -3.14 -1.44
N ARG A 78 10.37 -4.39 -1.84
CA ARG A 78 11.22 -5.32 -1.07
C ARG A 78 12.64 -4.78 -0.92
N GLY A 79 13.05 -4.53 0.33
CA GLY A 79 14.35 -3.94 0.66
C GLY A 79 14.32 -2.43 0.85
N GLY A 80 13.18 -1.79 0.58
CA GLY A 80 12.93 -0.38 0.89
C GLY A 80 12.45 -0.15 2.31
N GLN A 81 12.50 1.11 2.73
CA GLN A 81 12.00 1.58 4.02
C GLN A 81 10.80 2.50 3.79
N LEU A 82 9.65 2.13 4.34
CA LEU A 82 8.46 2.97 4.31
C LEU A 82 8.69 4.22 5.19
N ARG A 83 8.61 5.41 4.58
CA ARG A 83 8.80 6.70 5.25
C ARG A 83 7.49 7.41 5.53
N ARG A 84 6.55 7.31 4.59
CA ARG A 84 5.21 7.89 4.72
C ARG A 84 4.19 6.94 4.14
N TYR A 85 3.03 6.85 4.78
CA TYR A 85 1.87 6.13 4.28
C TYR A 85 0.60 6.79 4.78
N ASN A 86 -0.31 7.11 3.87
CA ASN A 86 -1.61 7.69 4.22
C ASN A 86 -2.67 7.27 3.20
N VAL A 87 -3.92 7.24 3.66
CA VAL A 87 -5.08 6.92 2.83
C VAL A 87 -6.29 7.76 3.24
N ARG A 88 -7.25 7.85 2.33
CA ARG A 88 -8.60 8.38 2.54
C ARG A 88 -9.61 7.28 2.22
N PHE A 89 -10.53 7.04 3.14
CA PHE A 89 -11.69 6.17 2.92
C PHE A 89 -12.70 6.90 2.03
N ILE A 90 -13.15 6.24 0.96
CA ILE A 90 -14.04 6.85 -0.05
C ILE A 90 -15.38 6.11 -0.09
N LYS A 91 -15.37 4.78 -0.09
CA LYS A 91 -16.58 3.96 -0.15
C LYS A 91 -16.48 2.75 0.78
N MET A 92 -17.62 2.35 1.34
CA MET A 92 -17.73 1.12 2.12
C MET A 92 -17.50 -0.10 1.21
N VAL A 93 -16.85 -1.11 1.77
CA VAL A 93 -16.65 -2.42 1.15
C VAL A 93 -17.50 -3.43 1.91
N TRP A 94 -18.40 -4.10 1.21
CA TRP A 94 -19.35 -5.03 1.79
C TRP A 94 -18.86 -6.48 1.64
N PRO A 95 -19.32 -7.41 2.50
CA PRO A 95 -19.16 -8.83 2.22
C PRO A 95 -19.70 -9.18 0.81
N GLY A 96 -18.89 -9.87 0.02
CA GLY A 96 -19.12 -10.18 -1.39
C GLY A 96 -18.40 -9.26 -2.38
N ASP A 97 -17.97 -8.06 -1.96
CA ASP A 97 -17.18 -7.18 -2.80
C ASP A 97 -15.75 -7.72 -2.97
N THR A 98 -15.20 -7.60 -4.18
CA THR A 98 -13.74 -7.80 -4.38
C THR A 98 -13.02 -6.47 -4.19
N VAL A 99 -11.72 -6.55 -3.91
CA VAL A 99 -10.86 -5.37 -3.80
C VAL A 99 -9.61 -5.60 -4.66
N VAL A 100 -9.36 -4.68 -5.58
CA VAL A 100 -8.14 -4.64 -6.39
C VAL A 100 -7.33 -3.43 -5.97
N CYS A 101 -6.18 -3.68 -5.37
CA CYS A 101 -5.21 -2.67 -4.95
C CYS A 101 -4.23 -2.39 -6.09
N LYS A 102 -4.02 -1.10 -6.38
CA LYS A 102 -3.17 -0.61 -7.47
C LYS A 102 -2.27 0.52 -6.95
N GLY A 103 -1.18 0.73 -7.65
CA GLY A 103 -0.24 1.80 -7.35
C GLY A 103 0.53 2.24 -8.58
N ARG A 104 1.01 3.48 -8.56
CA ARG A 104 1.85 4.04 -9.62
C ARG A 104 2.92 4.93 -9.03
N VAL A 105 4.14 4.82 -9.50
CA VAL A 105 5.23 5.72 -9.13
C VAL A 105 4.91 7.11 -9.67
N SER A 106 4.62 8.06 -8.78
CA SER A 106 4.27 9.43 -9.13
C SER A 106 5.46 10.38 -9.07
N ASP A 107 6.47 10.06 -8.26
CA ASP A 107 7.67 10.88 -8.11
C ASP A 107 8.89 10.04 -7.76
N ARG A 108 10.07 10.51 -8.15
CA ARG A 108 11.34 10.04 -7.61
C ARG A 108 12.37 11.16 -7.50
N HIS A 109 13.21 11.09 -6.48
CA HIS A 109 14.30 12.04 -6.27
C HIS A 109 15.36 11.44 -5.35
N GLY A 110 16.57 12.01 -5.34
CA GLY A 110 17.59 11.63 -4.39
C GLY A 110 18.81 12.51 -4.43
N SER A 111 19.44 12.68 -3.27
CA SER A 111 20.69 13.41 -3.12
C SER A 111 21.45 12.93 -1.89
N GLY A 112 22.77 13.13 -1.87
CA GLY A 112 23.61 12.75 -0.73
C GLY A 112 23.47 11.28 -0.30
N GLY A 113 23.24 10.36 -1.25
CA GLY A 113 23.13 8.92 -0.97
C GLY A 113 21.77 8.46 -0.42
N ARG A 114 20.74 9.31 -0.43
CA ARG A 114 19.38 8.94 -0.02
C ARG A 114 18.42 9.13 -1.19
N TYR A 115 17.67 8.08 -1.51
CA TYR A 115 16.79 8.04 -2.68
C TYR A 115 15.37 7.69 -2.27
N PHE A 116 14.42 8.45 -2.81
CA PHE A 116 13.01 8.38 -2.44
C PHE A 116 12.14 8.21 -3.67
N VAL A 117 11.09 7.41 -3.51
CA VAL A 117 10.05 7.19 -4.50
C VAL A 117 8.71 7.49 -3.85
N GLU A 118 7.90 8.33 -4.47
CA GLU A 118 6.50 8.54 -4.09
C GLU A 118 5.60 7.69 -4.99
N ILE A 119 4.58 7.09 -4.37
CA ILE A 119 3.65 6.17 -5.04
C ILE A 119 2.23 6.65 -4.75
N ASP A 120 1.48 6.91 -5.80
CA ASP A 120 0.03 7.09 -5.74
C ASP A 120 -0.63 5.72 -5.61
N LEU A 121 -1.53 5.57 -4.65
CA LEU A 121 -2.17 4.30 -4.30
C LEU A 121 -3.67 4.40 -4.38
N TRP A 122 -4.32 3.35 -4.85
CA TRP A 122 -5.77 3.28 -4.84
C TRP A 122 -6.29 1.85 -4.83
N ALA A 123 -7.52 1.69 -4.34
CA ALA A 123 -8.24 0.43 -4.37
C ALA A 123 -9.61 0.61 -5.03
N GLU A 124 -9.97 -0.34 -5.87
CA GLU A 124 -11.24 -0.39 -6.58
C GLU A 124 -12.01 -1.67 -6.23
N ASN A 125 -13.34 -1.60 -6.27
CA ASN A 125 -14.19 -2.78 -6.17
C ASN A 125 -14.43 -3.45 -7.54
N GLN A 126 -15.21 -4.53 -7.57
CA GLN A 126 -15.60 -5.25 -8.80
C GLN A 126 -16.32 -4.39 -9.85
N LYS A 127 -16.85 -3.23 -9.48
CA LYS A 127 -17.52 -2.29 -10.37
C LYS A 127 -16.58 -1.20 -10.91
N GLY A 128 -15.29 -1.25 -10.55
CA GLY A 128 -14.32 -0.20 -10.87
C GLY A 128 -14.49 1.06 -10.03
N GLU A 129 -15.28 1.01 -8.95
CA GLU A 129 -15.51 2.17 -8.10
C GLU A 129 -14.38 2.31 -7.09
N LEU A 130 -13.88 3.53 -6.94
CA LEU A 130 -12.83 3.87 -5.99
C LEU A 130 -13.34 3.72 -4.54
N VAL A 131 -12.74 2.81 -3.78
CA VAL A 131 -13.09 2.59 -2.35
C VAL A 131 -12.10 3.27 -1.42
N MET A 132 -10.85 3.43 -1.86
CA MET A 132 -9.76 4.06 -1.10
C MET A 132 -8.74 4.68 -2.05
N LYS A 133 -8.19 5.83 -1.66
CA LYS A 133 -7.06 6.47 -2.34
C LYS A 133 -6.04 6.96 -1.32
N GLY A 134 -4.76 6.96 -1.67
CA GLY A 134 -3.71 7.41 -0.77
C GLY A 134 -2.39 7.57 -1.48
N GLY A 135 -1.33 7.64 -0.69
CA GLY A 135 0.02 7.66 -1.21
C GLY A 135 1.05 7.17 -0.19
N SER A 136 2.22 6.82 -0.68
CA SER A 136 3.35 6.39 0.15
C SER A 136 4.66 7.00 -0.34
N GLN A 137 5.63 7.08 0.56
CA GLN A 137 7.00 7.41 0.24
C GLN A 137 7.91 6.29 0.74
N ILE A 138 8.73 5.76 -0.16
CA ILE A 138 9.67 4.68 0.12
C ILE A 138 11.09 5.22 -0.06
N GLN A 139 11.96 4.96 0.91
CA GLN A 139 13.40 5.14 0.73
C GLN A 139 14.03 3.83 0.26
N LEU A 140 14.90 3.93 -0.75
CA LEU A 140 15.63 2.79 -1.33
C LEU A 140 17.14 3.08 -1.36
N PHE A 141 17.93 2.01 -1.44
CA PHE A 141 19.32 2.10 -1.88
C PHE A 141 19.38 2.34 -3.39
N TYR A 142 20.41 3.02 -3.87
CA TYR A 142 20.57 3.30 -5.29
C TYR A 142 20.63 2.02 -6.12
N SER A 143 21.50 1.10 -5.69
CA SER A 143 21.84 -0.18 -6.31
C SER A 143 22.24 -1.21 -5.25
N LEU A 144 22.50 -2.46 -5.66
CA LEU A 144 23.06 -3.49 -4.76
C LEU A 144 24.44 -3.07 -4.21
N GLU A 145 25.26 -2.43 -5.02
CA GLU A 145 26.57 -1.94 -4.58
C GLU A 145 26.41 -0.87 -3.49
N ASP A 146 25.50 0.09 -3.69
CA ASP A 146 25.19 1.12 -2.70
C ASP A 146 24.70 0.52 -1.37
N GLU A 147 23.81 -0.49 -1.43
CA GLU A 147 23.38 -1.22 -0.24
C GLU A 147 24.56 -1.84 0.52
N ASN A 148 25.47 -2.53 -0.17
CA ASN A 148 26.62 -3.18 0.46
C ASN A 148 27.59 -2.18 1.10
N ARG A 149 27.84 -1.04 0.44
CA ARG A 149 28.68 0.03 0.98
C ARG A 149 28.09 0.60 2.27
N GLN A 150 26.83 1.03 2.22
CA GLN A 150 26.18 1.65 3.38
C GLN A 150 26.06 0.69 4.56
N ARG A 151 25.78 -0.60 4.31
CA ARG A 151 25.72 -1.62 5.38
C ARG A 151 27.08 -1.94 6.00
N SER A 152 28.17 -1.76 5.28
CA SER A 152 29.54 -1.96 5.78
C SER A 152 30.16 -0.68 6.37
N GLY A 153 29.39 0.41 6.49
CA GLY A 153 29.86 1.69 7.02
C GLY A 153 30.70 2.51 6.03
N GLN A 154 30.77 2.10 4.77
CA GLN A 154 31.40 2.87 3.70
C GLN A 154 30.49 4.00 3.22
N SER A 155 31.07 5.00 2.58
CA SER A 155 30.32 6.11 1.98
C SER A 155 29.35 5.61 0.90
N PRO A 156 28.12 6.17 0.84
CA PRO A 156 27.11 5.79 -0.14
C PRO A 156 27.55 6.14 -1.56
N ILE A 157 26.92 5.49 -2.55
CA ILE A 157 26.96 5.98 -3.93
C ILE A 157 26.13 7.27 -3.97
N VAL A 158 26.76 8.36 -4.40
CA VAL A 158 26.10 9.67 -4.53
C VAL A 158 25.81 9.91 -6.00
N VAL A 159 24.53 9.80 -6.35
CA VAL A 159 23.96 10.21 -7.62
C VAL A 159 22.95 11.30 -7.31
N GLU A 160 23.16 12.48 -7.88
CA GLU A 160 22.17 13.55 -7.80
C GLU A 160 21.05 13.23 -8.79
N VAL A 161 19.85 12.96 -8.25
CA VAL A 161 18.65 12.71 -9.03
C VAL A 161 17.67 13.83 -8.74
N PRO A 162 17.54 14.81 -9.66
CA PRO A 162 16.56 15.87 -9.49
C PRO A 162 15.16 15.26 -9.40
N ARG A 163 14.23 16.02 -8.85
CA ARG A 163 12.86 15.57 -8.71
C ARG A 163 12.23 15.35 -10.08
N GLU A 164 11.85 14.11 -10.36
CA GLU A 164 11.10 13.70 -11.54
C GLU A 164 9.68 13.33 -11.06
N SER A 165 8.64 13.92 -11.66
CA SER A 165 7.24 13.78 -11.24
C SER A 165 6.33 13.54 -12.46
N LEU A 166 5.20 12.84 -12.26
CA LEU A 166 4.14 12.68 -13.27
C LEU A 166 3.36 13.98 -13.53
N VAL A 167 3.51 14.99 -12.67
CA VAL A 167 2.87 16.32 -12.77
C VAL A 167 3.87 17.40 -12.39
#